data_AF-A0A5C2SLP2-F1
#
_entry.id   AF-A0A5C2SLP2-F1
#
_cell.length_a   1.000
_cell.length_b   1.000
_cell.length_c   1.000
_cell.angle_alpha   90.00
_cell.angle_beta   90.00
_cell.angle_gamma   90.00
#
_symmetry.space_group_name_H-M   'P 1'
#
loop_
_entity.id
_entity.type
_entity.pdbx_description
1 polymer ?
#
loop_
_entity_poly.entity_id
_entity_poly.type
_entity_poly.pdbx_seq_one_letter_code
_entity_poly.pdbx_strand_id
1 'polypeptide(L)'
;LTLRWVPGHQDIAGNEQADCEAKLAATGDSSSIRLLPAALRRPLPVSLPKAKQVYNKRLEQQAADRWRASQRGVKLRRVDPSLPSTRFQKLV
;
A
#
# COMPACT_ATOMS: atom_id res chain seq x y z
N LEU A 1 28.83 -11.84 -17.94
CA LEU A 1 28.22 -11.01 -16.88
C LEU A 1 28.40 -11.76 -15.57
N THR A 2 28.87 -11.11 -14.50
CA THR A 2 29.06 -11.76 -13.19
C THR A 2 28.10 -11.12 -12.20
N LEU A 3 27.17 -11.91 -11.68
CA LEU A 3 26.23 -11.46 -10.63
C LEU A 3 26.83 -11.72 -9.26
N ARG A 4 26.63 -10.77 -8.34
CA ARG A 4 27.06 -10.87 -6.94
C ARG A 4 25.91 -10.46 -6.04
N TRP A 5 25.64 -11.28 -5.03
CA TRP A 5 24.72 -10.93 -3.96
C TRP A 5 25.44 -10.05 -2.95
N VAL A 6 24.75 -9.01 -2.53
CA VAL A 6 25.27 -8.00 -1.60
C VAL A 6 24.28 -7.90 -0.44
N PRO A 7 24.74 -7.88 0.82
CA PRO A 7 23.84 -7.70 1.95
C PRO A 7 23.19 -6.31 1.90
N GLY A 8 21.88 -6.25 2.17
CA GLY A 8 21.16 -4.98 2.29
C GLY A 8 21.51 -4.26 3.59
N HIS A 9 21.38 -2.93 3.60
CA HIS A 9 21.63 -2.09 4.78
C HIS A 9 23.04 -2.26 5.37
N GLN A 10 24.04 -2.38 4.52
CA GLN A 10 25.46 -2.44 4.90
C GLN A 10 26.26 -1.26 4.34
N ASP A 11 25.58 -0.16 4.02
CA ASP A 11 26.19 1.09 3.54
C ASP A 11 27.07 0.93 2.30
N ILE A 12 26.75 -0.05 1.45
CA ILE A 12 27.47 -0.27 0.21
C ILE A 12 27.02 0.79 -0.79
N ALA A 13 27.86 1.80 -1.00
CA ALA A 13 27.51 3.04 -1.70
C ALA A 13 26.70 2.83 -3.00
N GLY A 14 27.11 1.90 -3.86
CA GLY A 14 26.39 1.62 -5.11
C GLY A 14 25.01 0.97 -4.91
N ASN A 15 24.86 0.12 -3.89
CA ASN A 15 23.58 -0.48 -3.52
C ASN A 15 22.64 0.56 -2.90
N GLU A 16 23.16 1.38 -1.98
CA GLU A 16 22.37 2.43 -1.32
C GLU A 16 21.93 3.52 -2.31
N GLN A 17 22.78 3.89 -3.27
CA GLN A 17 22.40 4.82 -4.32
C GLN A 17 21.30 4.25 -5.21
N ALA A 18 21.40 2.98 -5.60
CA ALA A 18 20.35 2.31 -6.37
C ALA A 18 19.03 2.22 -5.58
N ASP A 19 19.08 1.93 -4.28
CA ASP A 19 17.91 1.88 -3.40
C ASP A 19 17.25 3.28 -3.22
N CYS A 20 18.06 4.33 -3.09
CA CYS A 20 17.57 5.70 -3.03
C CYS A 20 16.81 6.10 -4.30
N GLU A 21 17.40 5.87 -5.48
CA GLU A 21 16.76 6.14 -6.77
C GLU A 21 15.50 5.29 -6.98
N ALA A 22 15.52 4.03 -6.53
CA ALA A 22 14.34 3.17 -6.57
C ALA A 22 13.20 3.70 -5.70
N LYS A 23 13.50 4.27 -4.52
CA LYS A 23 12.49 4.91 -3.65
C LYS A 23 11.91 6.17 -4.29
N LEU A 24 12.73 7.02 -4.91
CA LEU A 24 12.28 8.21 -5.65
C LEU A 24 11.37 7.82 -6.84
N ALA A 25 11.77 6.81 -7.60
CA ALA A 25 10.94 6.28 -8.68
C ALA A 25 9.60 5.73 -8.16
N ALA A 26 9.59 5.09 -6.99
CA ALA A 26 8.37 4.60 -6.37
C ALA A 26 7.42 5.72 -5.87
N THR A 27 7.93 6.91 -5.58
CA THR A 27 7.12 8.10 -5.27
C THR A 27 6.61 8.84 -6.51
N GLY A 28 7.07 8.45 -7.70
CA GLY A 28 6.65 9.02 -8.99
C GLY A 28 7.72 9.82 -9.71
N ASP A 29 8.87 10.05 -9.07
CA ASP A 29 9.99 10.79 -9.64
C ASP A 29 10.87 9.83 -10.45
N SER A 30 10.56 9.71 -11.74
CA SER A 30 11.28 8.85 -12.67
C SER A 30 12.03 9.66 -13.71
N SER A 31 13.19 9.15 -14.14
CA SER A 31 13.87 9.63 -15.34
C SER A 31 13.00 9.46 -16.59
N SER A 32 13.36 10.18 -17.66
CA SER A 32 12.72 10.07 -18.98
C SER A 32 12.75 8.62 -19.49
N ILE A 33 11.64 8.16 -20.08
CA ILE A 33 11.51 6.81 -20.67
C ILE A 33 12.66 6.44 -21.62
N ARG A 34 13.25 7.42 -22.32
CA ARG A 34 14.37 7.16 -23.25
C ARG A 34 15.66 6.75 -22.52
N LEU A 35 15.85 7.23 -21.29
CA LEU A 35 16.99 6.92 -20.43
C LEU A 35 16.80 5.61 -19.66
N LEU A 36 15.56 5.12 -19.54
CA LEU A 36 15.27 3.87 -18.86
C LEU A 36 15.73 2.64 -19.68
N PRO A 37 16.20 1.57 -19.01
CA PRO A 37 16.39 0.26 -19.62
C PRO A 37 15.12 -0.21 -20.32
N ALA A 38 15.26 -0.95 -21.43
CA ALA A 38 14.12 -1.38 -22.25
C ALA A 38 13.00 -2.09 -21.45
N ALA A 39 13.37 -2.86 -20.42
CA ALA A 39 12.43 -3.55 -19.53
C ALA A 39 11.57 -2.60 -18.68
N LEU A 40 12.07 -1.40 -18.37
CA LEU A 40 11.40 -0.39 -17.55
C LEU A 40 10.71 0.71 -18.39
N ARG A 41 10.75 0.61 -19.73
CA ARG A 41 10.04 1.54 -20.62
C ARG A 41 8.54 1.27 -20.71
N ARG A 42 8.09 0.13 -20.18
CA ARG A 42 6.69 -0.25 -20.12
C ARG A 42 6.21 -0.14 -18.67
N PRO A 43 4.92 0.17 -18.44
CA PRO A 43 4.36 0.15 -17.10
C PRO A 43 4.62 -1.20 -16.41
N LEU A 44 5.05 -1.15 -15.15
CA LEU A 44 5.20 -2.34 -14.34
C LEU A 44 3.81 -2.94 -14.05
N PRO A 45 3.72 -4.29 -13.94
CA PRO A 45 2.46 -4.92 -13.55
C PRO A 45 2.06 -4.46 -12.14
N VAL A 46 0.75 -4.27 -11.95
CA VAL A 46 0.21 -3.94 -10.64
C VAL A 46 0.38 -5.13 -9.70
N SER A 47 0.94 -4.87 -8.52
CA SER A 47 1.04 -5.86 -7.45
C SER A 47 -0.36 -6.33 -7.02
N LEU A 48 -0.67 -7.61 -7.24
CA LEU A 48 -1.96 -8.20 -6.86
C LEU A 48 -2.25 -8.04 -5.36
N PRO A 49 -1.31 -8.29 -4.42
CA PRO A 49 -1.52 -7.99 -3.01
C PRO A 49 -1.88 -6.52 -2.75
N LYS A 50 -1.21 -5.58 -3.44
CA LYS A 50 -1.49 -4.15 -3.28
C LYS A 50 -2.89 -3.80 -3.78
N ALA A 51 -3.29 -4.34 -4.93
CA ALA A 51 -4.64 -4.14 -5.47
C ALA A 51 -5.72 -4.64 -4.51
N LYS A 52 -5.54 -5.84 -3.93
CA LYS A 52 -6.44 -6.38 -2.90
C LYS A 52 -6.49 -5.49 -1.65
N GLN A 53 -5.35 -5.01 -1.18
CA GLN A 53 -5.30 -4.11 -0.02
C GLN A 53 -6.09 -2.81 -0.27
N VAL A 54 -5.92 -2.20 -1.44
CA VAL A 54 -6.66 -0.98 -1.82
C VAL A 54 -8.16 -1.25 -1.89
N TYR A 55 -8.55 -2.37 -2.50
CA TYR A 55 -9.96 -2.77 -2.61
C TYR A 55 -10.58 -3.04 -1.24
N ASN A 56 -9.92 -3.79 -0.36
CA ASN A 56 -10.39 -4.09 0.98
C ASN A 56 -10.55 -2.81 1.82
N LYS A 57 -9.59 -1.88 1.76
CA LYS A 57 -9.69 -0.59 2.44
C LYS A 57 -10.93 0.20 2.00
N ARG A 58 -11.25 0.18 0.70
CA ARG A 58 -12.47 0.79 0.17
C ARG A 58 -13.73 0.09 0.70
N LEU A 59 -13.74 -1.24 0.75
CA LEU A 59 -14.85 -2.01 1.30
C LEU A 59 -15.08 -1.72 2.79
N GLU A 60 -14.01 -1.65 3.59
CA GLU A 60 -14.07 -1.31 5.01
C GLU A 60 -14.69 0.06 5.24
N GLN A 61 -14.30 1.06 4.44
CA GLN A 61 -14.90 2.40 4.49
C GLN A 61 -16.40 2.36 4.16
N GLN A 62 -16.78 1.70 3.06
CA GLN A 62 -18.19 1.57 2.67
C GLN A 62 -19.02 0.82 3.71
N ALA A 63 -18.46 -0.24 4.30
CA ALA A 63 -19.10 -1.00 5.36
C ALA A 63 -19.32 -0.12 6.60
N ALA A 64 -18.32 0.68 6.99
CA ALA A 64 -18.44 1.61 8.10
C ALA A 64 -19.53 2.67 7.86
N ASP A 65 -19.59 3.24 6.65
CA ASP A 65 -20.59 4.25 6.30
C ASP A 65 -22.01 3.67 6.29
N ARG A 66 -22.18 2.48 5.70
CA ARG A 66 -23.46 1.74 5.73
C ARG A 66 -23.90 1.41 7.16
N TRP A 67 -22.97 0.98 8.01
CA TRP A 67 -23.25 0.72 9.42
C TRP A 67 -23.74 1.98 10.13
N ARG A 68 -23.02 3.10 9.99
CA ARG A 68 -23.37 4.38 10.61
C ARG A 68 -24.74 4.90 10.15
N ALA A 69 -25.09 4.68 8.88
CA ALA A 69 -26.38 5.07 8.31
C ALA A 69 -27.53 4.14 8.73
N SER A 70 -27.25 2.93 9.23
CA SER A 70 -28.29 1.99 9.63
C SER A 70 -29.02 2.44 10.91
N GLN A 71 -30.30 2.06 11.05
CA GLN A 71 -31.08 2.35 12.27
C GLN A 71 -30.37 1.84 13.54
N ARG A 72 -29.71 0.67 13.45
CA ARG A 72 -28.94 0.08 14.56
C ARG A 72 -27.72 0.93 14.88
N GLY A 73 -26.95 1.32 13.86
CA GLY A 73 -25.79 2.19 14.02
C GLY A 73 -26.13 3.54 14.67
N VAL A 74 -27.24 4.17 14.27
CA VAL A 74 -27.71 5.43 14.89
C VAL A 74 -28.04 5.24 16.37
N LYS A 75 -28.71 4.15 16.74
CA LYS A 75 -29.03 3.83 18.15
C LYS A 75 -27.77 3.53 18.97
N LEU A 76 -26.90 2.66 18.45
CA LEU A 76 -25.67 2.22 19.13
C LEU A 76 -24.64 3.35 19.28
N ARG A 77 -24.64 4.35 18.40
CA ARG A 77 -23.78 5.55 18.53
C ARG A 77 -23.97 6.28 19.86
N ARG A 78 -25.15 6.19 20.48
CA ARG A 78 -25.42 6.79 21.79
C ARG A 78 -24.72 6.06 22.93
N VAL A 79 -24.44 4.76 22.75
CA VAL A 79 -23.78 3.90 23.73
C VAL A 79 -22.27 3.94 23.53
N ASP A 80 -21.82 3.78 22.29
CA ASP A 80 -20.40 3.85 21.93
C ASP A 80 -20.22 4.58 20.58
N PRO A 81 -19.71 5.83 20.61
CA PRO A 81 -19.49 6.60 19.39
C PRO A 81 -18.31 6.09 18.55
N SER A 82 -17.46 5.21 19.09
CA SER A 82 -16.34 4.61 18.34
C SER A 82 -16.81 3.53 17.35
N LEU A 83 -18.07 3.09 17.42
CA LEU A 83 -18.62 2.09 16.52
C LEU A 83 -18.80 2.62 15.08
N PRO A 84 -18.50 1.83 14.04
CA PRO A 84 -18.07 0.43 14.11
C PRO A 84 -16.56 0.34 14.37
N SER A 85 -16.17 -0.18 15.53
CA SER A 85 -14.78 -0.39 15.91
C SER A 85 -14.46 -1.88 15.86
N THR A 86 -13.20 -2.20 15.53
CA THR A 86 -12.70 -3.58 15.57
C THR A 86 -12.46 -4.08 16.99
N ARG A 87 -12.53 -3.19 18.00
CA ARG A 87 -12.26 -3.48 19.42
C ARG A 87 -13.12 -4.62 19.97
N PHE A 88 -14.35 -4.72 19.47
CA PHE A 88 -15.31 -5.75 19.88
C PHE A 88 -15.68 -6.72 18.73
N GLN A 89 -15.03 -6.62 17.57
CA GLN A 89 -15.24 -7.52 16.43
C GLN A 89 -14.34 -8.77 16.50
N LYS A 90 -14.16 -9.34 17.69
CA LYS A 90 -13.66 -10.72 17.79
C LYS A 90 -14.84 -11.67 17.74
N LEU A 91 -15.16 -12.11 16.53
CA LEU A 91 -15.98 -13.31 16.31
C LEU A 91 -15.14 -14.25 15.44
N VAL A 92 -14.71 -15.33 16.11
CA VAL A 92 -14.22 -16.65 15.65
C VAL A 92 -13.59 -16.69 14.26
#